data_AF-A0A1C3VE32-F1
#
_entry.id   AF-A0A1C3VE32-F1
#
_cell.length_a   1.000
_cell.length_b   1.000
_cell.length_c   1.000
_cell.angle_alpha   90.00
_cell.angle_beta   90.00
_cell.angle_gamma   90.00
#
_symmetry.space_group_name_H-M   'P 1'
#
loop_
_entity.id
_entity.type
_entity.pdbx_description
1 polymer ?
#
loop_
_entity_poly.entity_id
_entity_poly.type
_entity_poly.pdbx_seq_one_letter_code
_entity_poly.pdbx_strand_id
1 'polypeptide(L)'
;MLILCYANGIAGRLEDAMQSRGVEDRVQVLTFHSWCFRMLRTYGITAPSERDYPDYAERLAASVSEVVKAVDHGHIPAEQYDAVLIDEAHDFEPQWLALAAKMVNPRTKALMVVYDDIQAIYKGRERPVWSQLGIEAKGRTTVLKVNYRNTAQIVAFARRFAADVIGAPGITADDEHAILLPEDAGRQGLEPDVRRCVSIEAEAHCVAEWFLDRKKAGYEWSQMACLYPEHWIGGRVAQILAGHGAPIDIAKDNRNRVSVKRVAVRFLSMHSAKGLEFPCVAIAGLGLLGRYGETVEECVRLTYVGVTRATHEALLTYSSESALVQRLIA
;
A
#
# COMPACT_ATOMS: atom_id res chain seq x y z
N MET A 1 -11.09 21.16 -10.20
CA MET A 1 -10.27 20.46 -9.17
C MET A 1 -9.46 19.34 -9.84
N LEU A 2 -8.25 19.09 -9.38
CA LEU A 2 -7.40 17.99 -9.85
C LEU A 2 -7.20 16.98 -8.72
N ILE A 3 -7.31 15.68 -9.02
CA ILE A 3 -6.97 14.57 -8.13
C ILE A 3 -5.82 13.79 -8.77
N LEU A 4 -4.71 13.68 -8.05
CA LEU A 4 -3.50 12.97 -8.46
C LEU A 4 -3.31 11.74 -7.58
N CYS A 5 -3.05 10.60 -8.22
CA CYS A 5 -2.65 9.37 -7.52
C CYS A 5 -1.50 8.67 -8.25
N TYR A 6 -0.86 7.70 -7.61
CA TYR A 6 0.24 6.97 -8.23
C TYR A 6 -0.25 5.82 -9.15
N ALA A 7 -1.24 5.04 -8.69
CA ALA A 7 -1.66 3.80 -9.34
C ALA A 7 -2.91 3.96 -10.23
N ASN A 8 -2.87 3.40 -11.44
CA ASN A 8 -4.01 3.40 -12.38
C ASN A 8 -5.29 2.78 -11.80
N GLY A 9 -5.15 1.76 -10.94
CA GLY A 9 -6.31 1.10 -10.31
C GLY A 9 -7.06 1.99 -9.31
N ILE A 10 -6.35 2.92 -8.65
CA ILE A 10 -6.95 3.91 -7.74
C ILE A 10 -7.62 5.01 -8.55
N ALA A 11 -6.95 5.51 -9.59
CA ALA A 11 -7.51 6.51 -10.51
C ALA A 11 -8.88 6.08 -11.05
N GLY A 12 -9.00 4.85 -11.56
CA GLY A 12 -10.27 4.35 -12.09
C GLY A 12 -11.40 4.31 -11.05
N ARG A 13 -11.11 3.87 -9.81
CA ARG A 13 -12.12 3.88 -8.73
C ARG A 13 -12.56 5.28 -8.35
N LEU A 14 -11.63 6.23 -8.33
CA LEU A 14 -11.91 7.63 -8.03
C LEU A 14 -12.72 8.27 -9.17
N GLU A 15 -12.40 7.98 -10.43
CA GLU A 15 -13.20 8.39 -11.59
C GLU A 15 -14.64 7.87 -11.50
N ASP A 16 -14.83 6.57 -11.27
CA ASP A 16 -16.16 5.97 -11.10
C ASP A 16 -16.93 6.63 -9.94
N ALA A 17 -16.24 6.93 -8.84
CA ALA A 17 -16.82 7.61 -7.68
C ALA A 17 -17.22 9.07 -8.00
N MET A 18 -16.49 9.78 -8.86
CA MET A 18 -16.84 11.13 -9.29
C MET A 18 -18.01 11.13 -10.28
N GLN A 19 -18.01 10.19 -11.24
CA GLN A 19 -19.10 10.03 -12.21
C GLN A 19 -20.43 9.68 -11.52
N SER A 20 -20.40 8.76 -10.55
CA SER A 20 -21.61 8.42 -9.77
C SER A 20 -22.19 9.60 -8.99
N ARG A 21 -21.39 10.64 -8.75
CA ARG A 21 -21.81 11.88 -8.07
C ARG A 21 -22.12 13.04 -9.04
N GLY A 22 -21.94 12.85 -10.35
CA GLY A 22 -22.24 13.87 -11.38
C GLY A 22 -21.31 15.08 -11.36
N VAL A 23 -20.04 14.91 -10.99
CA VAL A 23 -19.04 16.00 -10.90
C VAL A 23 -17.85 15.83 -11.83
N GLU A 24 -17.95 14.92 -12.81
CA GLU A 24 -16.91 14.55 -13.78
C GLU A 24 -16.38 15.75 -14.59
N ASP A 25 -17.23 16.72 -14.93
CA ASP A 25 -16.83 17.89 -15.71
C ASP A 25 -16.01 18.91 -14.89
N ARG A 26 -16.04 18.81 -13.56
CA ARG A 26 -15.38 19.76 -12.63
C ARG A 26 -14.15 19.16 -11.95
N VAL A 27 -14.02 17.84 -11.97
CA VAL A 27 -12.98 17.10 -11.28
C VAL A 27 -12.21 16.23 -12.27
N GLN A 28 -10.94 16.56 -12.47
CA GLN A 28 -10.04 15.73 -13.26
C GLN A 28 -9.32 14.75 -12.34
N VAL A 29 -9.43 13.45 -12.61
CA VAL A 29 -8.73 12.40 -11.88
C VAL A 29 -7.71 11.79 -12.82
N LEU A 30 -6.44 11.79 -12.43
CA LEU A 30 -5.35 11.29 -13.27
C LEU A 30 -4.28 10.65 -12.40
N THR A 31 -3.54 9.69 -12.95
CA THR A 31 -2.24 9.37 -12.33
C THR A 31 -1.27 10.53 -12.55
N PHE A 32 -0.33 10.69 -11.61
CA PHE A 32 0.68 11.75 -11.71
C PHE A 32 1.45 11.70 -13.05
N HIS A 33 1.87 10.51 -13.46
CA HIS A 33 2.58 10.32 -14.72
C HIS A 33 1.71 10.64 -15.94
N SER A 34 0.46 10.17 -15.97
CA SER A 34 -0.49 10.49 -17.05
C SER A 34 -0.75 12.00 -17.14
N TRP A 35 -0.83 12.67 -15.99
CA TRP A 35 -0.93 14.13 -15.91
C TRP A 35 0.31 14.82 -16.49
N CYS A 36 1.53 14.39 -16.14
CA CYS A 36 2.76 14.93 -16.72
C CYS A 36 2.79 14.78 -18.25
N PHE A 37 2.47 13.60 -18.79
CA PHE A 37 2.39 13.39 -20.24
C PHE A 37 1.33 14.28 -20.90
N ARG A 38 0.17 14.45 -20.25
CA ARG A 38 -0.87 15.36 -20.74
C ARG A 38 -0.37 16.79 -20.79
N MET A 39 0.38 17.24 -19.80
CA MET A 39 0.97 18.58 -19.78
C MET A 39 1.98 18.76 -20.92
N LEU A 40 2.93 17.84 -21.10
CA LEU A 40 3.88 17.89 -22.21
C LEU A 40 3.17 17.96 -23.57
N ARG A 41 2.14 17.13 -23.77
CA ARG A 41 1.35 17.12 -25.01
C ARG A 41 0.56 18.41 -25.22
N THR A 42 -0.04 18.95 -24.17
CA THR A 42 -0.88 20.16 -24.26
C THR A 42 -0.04 21.39 -24.62
N TYR A 43 1.19 21.47 -24.09
CA TYR A 43 2.12 22.59 -24.33
C TYR A 43 3.14 22.32 -25.46
N GLY A 44 2.98 21.22 -26.21
CA GLY A 44 3.82 20.92 -27.37
C GLY A 44 5.28 20.60 -27.05
N ILE A 45 5.57 20.17 -25.82
CA ILE A 45 6.92 19.78 -25.38
C ILE A 45 7.16 18.33 -25.76
N THR A 46 8.31 18.04 -26.37
CA THR A 46 8.69 16.69 -26.79
C THR A 46 8.80 15.78 -25.57
N ALA A 47 7.90 14.80 -25.47
CA ALA A 47 7.98 13.79 -24.43
C ALA A 47 9.16 12.83 -24.68
N PRO A 48 9.88 12.40 -23.62
CA PRO A 48 10.96 11.43 -23.74
C PRO A 48 10.49 10.15 -24.46
N SER A 49 11.21 9.77 -25.52
CA SER A 49 10.80 8.64 -26.34
C SER A 49 11.30 7.32 -25.78
N GLU A 50 10.67 6.22 -26.20
CA GLU A 50 11.07 4.85 -25.88
C GLU A 50 12.46 4.50 -26.48
N ARG A 51 12.96 5.30 -27.44
CA ARG A 51 14.31 5.15 -28.01
C ARG A 51 15.39 5.79 -27.14
N ASP A 52 15.07 6.88 -26.46
CA ASP A 52 16.03 7.62 -25.62
C ASP A 52 16.15 6.99 -24.22
N TYR A 53 15.03 6.44 -23.72
CA TYR A 53 14.95 5.75 -22.43
C TYR A 53 14.27 4.38 -22.63
N PRO A 54 15.05 3.30 -22.77
CA PRO A 54 14.53 1.94 -22.90
C PRO A 54 13.83 1.47 -21.61
N ASP A 55 14.30 1.94 -20.46
CA ASP A 55 13.70 1.63 -19.16
C ASP A 55 12.45 2.48 -18.90
N TYR A 56 11.36 1.80 -18.51
CA TYR A 56 10.07 2.44 -18.29
C TYR A 56 10.09 3.43 -17.12
N ALA A 57 10.77 3.10 -16.01
CA ALA A 57 10.83 3.95 -14.83
C ALA A 57 11.71 5.18 -15.07
N GLU A 58 12.85 5.02 -15.76
CA GLU A 58 13.71 6.14 -16.15
C GLU A 58 12.98 7.10 -17.10
N ARG A 59 12.22 6.56 -18.06
CA ARG A 59 11.40 7.37 -18.97
C ARG A 59 10.35 8.19 -18.22
N LEU A 60 9.71 7.61 -17.21
CA LEU A 60 8.76 8.33 -16.36
C LEU A 60 9.44 9.45 -15.59
N ALA A 61 10.59 9.17 -14.97
CA ALA A 61 11.37 10.18 -14.24
C ALA A 61 11.82 11.33 -15.15
N ALA A 62 12.31 11.01 -16.36
CA ALA A 62 12.69 11.99 -17.36
C ALA A 62 11.50 12.88 -17.77
N SER A 63 10.31 12.28 -17.97
CA SER A 63 9.10 13.01 -18.35
C SER A 63 8.69 14.01 -17.26
N VAL A 64 8.80 13.62 -15.99
CA VAL A 64 8.55 14.54 -14.87
C VAL A 64 9.58 15.67 -14.84
N SER A 65 10.86 15.35 -15.03
CA SER A 65 11.93 16.37 -15.07
C SER A 65 11.69 17.43 -16.15
N GLU A 66 11.24 17.01 -17.35
CA GLU A 66 10.89 17.95 -18.41
C GLU A 66 9.70 18.84 -18.05
N VAL A 67 8.67 18.30 -17.39
CA VAL A 67 7.55 19.11 -16.88
C VAL A 67 8.04 20.12 -15.85
N VAL A 68 8.90 19.72 -14.91
CA VAL A 68 9.46 20.62 -13.90
C VAL A 68 10.21 21.77 -14.56
N LYS A 69 11.12 21.47 -15.51
CA LYS A 69 11.86 22.49 -16.26
C LYS A 69 10.92 23.42 -17.03
N ALA A 70 9.90 22.87 -17.68
CA ALA A 70 8.96 23.65 -18.47
C ALA A 70 8.07 24.57 -17.60
N VAL A 71 7.75 24.15 -16.37
CA VAL A 71 7.06 25.00 -15.39
C VAL A 71 8.00 26.10 -14.89
N ASP A 72 9.25 25.75 -14.55
CA ASP A 72 10.23 26.72 -14.05
C ASP A 72 10.62 27.76 -15.10
N HIS A 73 10.65 27.39 -16.38
CA HIS A 73 10.87 28.29 -17.51
C HIS A 73 9.59 29.01 -17.98
N GLY A 74 8.43 28.74 -17.37
CA GLY A 74 7.16 29.40 -17.69
C GLY A 74 6.51 28.95 -19.01
N HIS A 75 6.99 27.87 -19.64
CA HIS A 75 6.34 27.25 -20.81
C HIS A 75 5.00 26.59 -20.43
N ILE A 76 4.95 25.99 -19.24
CA ILE A 76 3.72 25.52 -18.63
C ILE A 76 3.34 26.54 -17.55
N PRO A 77 2.21 27.25 -17.66
CA PRO A 77 1.79 28.18 -16.64
C PRO A 77 1.48 27.42 -15.35
N ALA A 78 1.98 27.94 -14.23
CA ALA A 78 1.60 27.48 -12.90
C ALA A 78 0.13 27.85 -12.57
N GLU A 79 -0.36 27.45 -11.40
CA GLU A 79 -1.65 27.93 -10.86
C GLU A 79 -2.90 27.56 -11.68
N GLN A 80 -2.86 26.44 -12.40
CA GLN A 80 -3.94 26.03 -13.31
C GLN A 80 -5.19 25.51 -12.60
N TYR A 81 -5.11 25.15 -11.32
CA TYR A 81 -6.19 24.48 -10.61
C TYR A 81 -6.56 25.21 -9.33
N ASP A 82 -7.87 25.44 -9.14
CA ASP A 82 -8.40 26.03 -7.89
C ASP A 82 -8.21 25.11 -6.67
N ALA A 83 -8.10 23.80 -6.87
CA ALA A 83 -7.83 22.83 -5.81
C ALA A 83 -7.14 21.58 -6.38
N VAL A 84 -6.19 21.04 -5.62
CA VAL A 84 -5.45 19.80 -5.92
C VAL A 84 -5.54 18.86 -4.72
N LEU A 85 -5.92 17.61 -4.96
CA LEU A 85 -5.87 16.50 -4.01
C LEU A 85 -4.79 15.52 -4.47
N ILE A 86 -3.88 15.16 -3.57
CA ILE A 86 -2.88 14.10 -3.81
C ILE A 86 -3.22 12.93 -2.90
N ASP A 87 -3.58 11.80 -3.52
CA ASP A 87 -3.86 10.55 -2.84
C ASP A 87 -2.63 9.63 -2.88
N GLU A 88 -2.41 8.89 -1.80
CA GLU A 88 -1.22 8.04 -1.59
C GLU A 88 0.11 8.79 -1.84
N ALA A 89 0.25 10.00 -1.28
CA ALA A 89 1.42 10.86 -1.48
C ALA A 89 2.74 10.23 -1.00
N HIS A 90 2.68 9.18 -0.16
CA HIS A 90 3.85 8.40 0.24
C HIS A 90 4.50 7.61 -0.91
N ASP A 91 3.79 7.42 -2.03
CA ASP A 91 4.33 6.84 -3.25
C ASP A 91 5.00 7.88 -4.18
N PHE A 92 4.92 9.18 -3.86
CA PHE A 92 5.47 10.28 -4.67
C PHE A 92 6.90 10.63 -4.26
N GLU A 93 7.69 11.16 -5.20
CA GLU A 93 8.96 11.81 -4.87
C GLU A 93 8.73 13.22 -4.32
N PRO A 94 9.61 13.74 -3.46
CA PRO A 94 9.49 15.11 -2.94
C PRO A 94 9.36 16.16 -4.05
N GLN A 95 10.11 15.98 -5.14
CA GLN A 95 10.09 16.87 -6.31
C GLN A 95 8.71 16.93 -6.99
N TRP A 96 7.98 15.80 -6.97
CA TRP A 96 6.67 15.67 -7.59
C TRP A 96 5.60 16.38 -6.77
N LEU A 97 5.70 16.29 -5.44
CA LEU A 97 4.85 17.01 -4.51
C LEU A 97 5.05 18.52 -4.64
N ALA A 98 6.29 18.98 -4.77
CA ALA A 98 6.60 20.39 -5.02
C ALA A 98 6.01 20.90 -6.35
N LEU A 99 6.08 20.08 -7.42
CA LEU A 99 5.46 20.40 -8.70
C LEU A 99 3.94 20.52 -8.58
N ALA A 100 3.29 19.57 -7.88
CA ALA A 100 1.84 19.61 -7.66
C ALA A 100 1.42 20.84 -6.83
N ALA A 101 2.23 21.26 -5.84
CA ALA A 101 1.98 22.45 -5.05
C ALA A 101 2.00 23.74 -5.91
N LYS A 102 2.94 23.86 -6.87
CA LYS A 102 3.01 25.00 -7.81
C LYS A 102 1.77 25.12 -8.73
N MET A 103 1.01 24.04 -8.91
CA MET A 103 -0.15 24.02 -9.79
C MET A 103 -1.43 24.55 -9.14
N VAL A 104 -1.41 24.75 -7.82
CA VAL A 104 -2.55 25.24 -7.05
C VAL A 104 -2.62 26.76 -7.14
N ASN A 105 -3.82 27.27 -7.36
CA ASN A 105 -4.10 28.70 -7.31
C ASN A 105 -3.71 29.30 -5.93
N PRO A 106 -2.79 30.27 -5.87
CA PRO A 106 -2.32 30.84 -4.61
C PRO A 106 -3.42 31.54 -3.79
N ARG A 107 -4.52 31.95 -4.45
CA ARG A 107 -5.66 32.57 -3.75
C ARG A 107 -6.47 31.57 -2.94
N THR A 108 -6.62 30.33 -3.43
CA THR A 108 -7.43 29.32 -2.75
C THR A 108 -6.61 28.53 -1.74
N LYS A 109 -5.30 28.35 -1.99
CA LYS A 109 -4.40 27.50 -1.19
C LYS A 109 -5.02 26.13 -0.86
N ALA A 110 -5.80 25.58 -1.80
CA ALA A 110 -6.57 24.36 -1.61
C ALA A 110 -5.77 23.14 -2.11
N LEU A 111 -4.66 22.86 -1.42
CA LEU A 111 -3.90 21.63 -1.58
C LEU A 111 -4.27 20.68 -0.44
N MET A 112 -4.73 19.48 -0.77
CA MET A 112 -4.94 18.40 0.19
C MET A 112 -3.99 17.26 -0.14
N VAL A 113 -3.21 16.82 0.83
CA VAL A 113 -2.26 15.71 0.68
C VAL A 113 -2.65 14.61 1.66
N VAL A 114 -2.90 13.42 1.14
CA VAL A 114 -3.16 12.21 1.93
C VAL A 114 -1.86 11.41 1.98
N TYR A 115 -1.34 11.20 3.18
CA TYR A 115 -0.04 10.57 3.41
C TYR A 115 -0.14 9.50 4.50
N ASP A 116 0.60 8.40 4.35
CA ASP A 116 0.68 7.30 5.30
C ASP A 116 2.16 6.99 5.59
N ASP A 117 2.60 7.34 6.79
CA ASP A 117 4.00 7.20 7.21
C ASP A 117 4.46 5.73 7.19
N ILE A 118 3.58 4.79 7.55
CA ILE A 118 3.93 3.38 7.64
C ILE A 118 4.23 2.81 6.25
N GLN A 119 3.44 3.22 5.25
CA GLN A 119 3.66 2.79 3.88
C GLN A 119 4.88 3.46 3.22
N ALA A 120 5.26 4.67 3.64
CA ALA A 120 6.48 5.34 3.17
C ALA A 120 7.75 4.61 3.63
N ILE A 121 7.79 4.30 4.93
CA ILE A 121 8.91 3.61 5.58
C ILE A 121 9.14 2.23 4.97
N TYR A 122 8.09 1.54 4.54
CA TYR A 122 8.21 0.27 3.81
C TYR A 122 9.07 0.38 2.54
N LYS A 123 9.10 1.55 1.90
CA LYS A 123 9.96 1.83 0.73
C LYS A 123 11.35 2.36 1.12
N GLY A 124 11.70 2.36 2.40
CA GLY A 124 12.92 2.98 2.90
C GLY A 124 12.92 4.51 2.77
N ARG A 125 11.74 5.14 2.71
CA ARG A 125 11.59 6.59 2.58
C ARG A 125 11.23 7.23 3.90
N GLU A 126 11.93 8.31 4.22
CA GLU A 126 11.54 9.20 5.31
C GLU A 126 10.42 10.14 4.86
N ARG A 127 9.64 10.63 5.83
CA ARG A 127 8.59 11.61 5.58
C ARG A 127 9.22 12.89 5.01
N PRO A 128 8.73 13.43 3.89
CA PRO A 128 9.27 14.66 3.34
C PRO A 128 8.96 15.85 4.26
N VAL A 129 9.92 16.77 4.36
CA VAL A 129 9.74 18.04 5.08
C VAL A 129 8.85 18.96 4.24
N TRP A 130 7.57 19.09 4.62
CA TRP A 130 6.56 19.82 3.83
C TRP A 130 6.95 21.28 3.57
N SER A 131 7.57 21.92 4.56
CA SER A 131 8.04 23.31 4.44
C SER A 131 9.09 23.51 3.34
N GLN A 132 9.97 22.53 3.10
CA GLN A 132 10.96 22.57 2.01
C GLN A 132 10.32 22.41 0.63
N LEU A 133 9.13 21.80 0.57
CA LEU A 133 8.38 21.59 -0.66
C LEU A 133 7.43 22.75 -0.99
N GLY A 134 7.46 23.82 -0.19
CA GLY A 134 6.54 24.96 -0.34
C GLY A 134 5.10 24.63 0.09
N ILE A 135 4.90 23.56 0.88
CA ILE A 135 3.60 23.13 1.36
C ILE A 135 3.43 23.65 2.80
N GLU A 136 2.55 24.63 2.99
CA GLU A 136 2.18 25.18 4.31
C GLU A 136 1.27 24.19 5.09
N ALA A 137 1.84 23.07 5.56
CA ALA A 137 1.10 22.03 6.29
C ALA A 137 0.90 22.34 7.78
N LYS A 138 1.79 23.15 8.39
CA LYS A 138 1.81 23.41 9.83
C LYS A 138 0.50 24.07 10.31
N GLY A 139 -0.19 23.44 11.25
CA GLY A 139 -1.50 23.90 11.75
C GLY A 139 -2.70 23.60 10.83
N ARG A 140 -2.48 22.96 9.67
CA ARG A 140 -3.53 22.46 8.76
C ARG A 140 -3.53 20.93 8.64
N THR A 141 -2.68 20.26 9.40
CA THR A 141 -2.58 18.79 9.43
C THR A 141 -3.66 18.22 10.34
N THR A 142 -4.46 17.30 9.79
CA THR A 142 -5.39 16.49 10.57
C THR A 142 -4.96 15.03 10.49
N VAL A 143 -4.77 14.39 11.64
CA VAL A 143 -4.42 12.97 11.72
C VAL A 143 -5.69 12.15 11.85
N LEU A 144 -5.90 11.25 10.90
CA LEU A 144 -6.98 10.27 10.98
C LEU A 144 -6.55 9.13 11.89
N LYS A 145 -6.96 9.22 13.15
CA LYS A 145 -6.59 8.29 14.22
C LYS A 145 -7.38 6.98 14.18
N VAL A 146 -8.59 6.96 13.61
CA VAL A 146 -9.45 5.77 13.63
C VAL A 146 -9.27 4.96 12.36
N ASN A 147 -8.81 3.72 12.51
CA ASN A 147 -8.74 2.73 11.44
C ASN A 147 -10.09 2.02 11.32
N TYR A 148 -10.78 2.18 10.18
CA TYR A 148 -12.04 1.48 9.90
C TYR A 148 -11.87 0.21 9.06
N ARG A 149 -10.64 -0.07 8.61
CA ARG A 149 -10.26 -1.20 7.75
C ARG A 149 -10.12 -2.48 8.57
N ASN A 150 -9.34 -2.41 9.65
CA ASN A 150 -8.94 -3.56 10.45
C ASN A 150 -9.77 -3.65 11.74
N THR A 151 -9.77 -4.82 12.38
CA THR A 151 -10.29 -4.95 13.74
C THR A 151 -9.29 -4.39 14.75
N ALA A 152 -9.79 -3.98 15.92
CA ALA A 152 -8.96 -3.43 16.99
C ALA A 152 -7.89 -4.43 17.43
N GLN A 153 -8.25 -5.72 17.45
CA GLN A 153 -7.37 -6.84 17.79
C GLN A 153 -6.22 -7.00 16.78
N ILE A 154 -6.50 -6.89 15.47
CA ILE A 154 -5.46 -6.96 14.43
C ILE A 154 -4.50 -5.77 14.55
N VAL A 155 -5.02 -4.55 14.76
CA VAL A 155 -4.19 -3.34 14.92
C VAL A 155 -3.35 -3.42 16.20
N ALA A 156 -3.94 -3.86 17.32
CA ALA A 156 -3.24 -4.02 18.58
C ALA A 156 -2.12 -5.07 18.49
N PHE A 157 -2.41 -6.23 17.89
CA PHE A 157 -1.43 -7.28 17.63
C PHE A 157 -0.29 -6.77 16.74
N ALA A 158 -0.62 -6.09 15.64
CA ALA A 158 0.36 -5.52 14.72
C ALA A 158 1.27 -4.49 15.40
N ARG A 159 0.72 -3.67 16.29
CA ARG A 159 1.50 -2.71 17.09
C ARG A 159 2.44 -3.39 18.07
N ARG A 160 1.99 -4.45 18.76
CA ARG A 160 2.79 -5.10 19.83
C ARG A 160 4.18 -5.51 19.35
N PHE A 161 4.28 -6.14 18.18
CA PHE A 161 5.57 -6.60 17.65
C PHE A 161 6.33 -5.52 16.86
N ALA A 162 5.68 -4.43 16.47
CA ALA A 162 6.23 -3.42 15.56
C ALA A 162 6.54 -2.06 16.21
N ALA A 163 6.15 -1.84 17.47
CA ALA A 163 6.30 -0.56 18.16
C ALA A 163 7.74 -0.01 18.13
N ASP A 164 8.74 -0.86 18.37
CA ASP A 164 10.15 -0.45 18.42
C ASP A 164 10.72 -0.09 17.04
N VAL A 165 10.11 -0.58 15.96
CA VAL A 165 10.63 -0.48 14.59
C VAL A 165 9.89 0.59 13.78
N ILE A 166 8.58 0.72 14.02
CA ILE A 166 7.69 1.68 13.36
C ILE A 166 7.58 2.97 14.21
N GLY A 167 8.33 3.10 15.30
CA GLY A 167 8.41 4.31 16.12
C GLY A 167 7.28 4.42 17.14
N ALA A 168 7.57 5.17 18.22
CA ALA A 168 6.57 5.53 19.22
C ALA A 168 5.51 6.46 18.59
N PRO A 169 4.23 6.35 19.00
CA PRO A 169 3.18 7.22 18.49
C PRO A 169 3.54 8.69 18.70
N GLY A 170 3.62 9.44 17.61
CA GLY A 170 3.63 10.89 17.65
C GLY A 170 2.37 11.41 18.33
N ILE A 171 2.54 12.26 19.34
CA ILE A 171 1.40 12.86 20.07
C ILE A 171 0.82 14.03 19.26
N THR A 172 1.58 14.59 18.31
CA THR A 172 1.23 15.82 17.59
C THR A 172 1.32 15.66 16.07
N ALA A 173 0.24 16.04 15.38
CA ALA A 173 0.11 16.09 13.93
C ALA A 173 1.19 16.92 13.22
N ASP A 174 1.72 17.92 13.93
CA ASP A 174 2.72 18.87 13.44
C ASP A 174 4.17 18.41 13.65
N ASP A 175 4.40 17.25 14.27
CA ASP A 175 5.75 16.66 14.33
C ASP A 175 6.03 15.91 13.03
N GLU A 176 6.84 16.54 12.17
CA GLU A 176 7.23 16.00 10.86
C GLU A 176 8.15 14.76 10.98
N HIS A 177 8.67 14.45 12.17
CA HIS A 177 9.50 13.26 12.41
C HIS A 177 8.74 12.12 13.10
N ALA A 178 7.53 12.36 13.58
CA ALA A 178 6.78 11.36 14.32
C ALA A 178 5.98 10.44 13.39
N ILE A 179 5.99 9.15 13.70
CA ILE A 179 5.23 8.14 12.97
C ILE A 179 3.87 7.98 13.65
N LEU A 180 2.80 8.18 12.88
CA LEU A 180 1.45 8.18 13.40
C LEU A 180 0.79 6.81 13.18
N LEU A 181 0.78 5.99 14.24
CA LEU A 181 0.22 4.63 14.23
C LEU A 181 -1.25 4.62 14.68
N PRO A 182 -2.27 4.60 13.79
CA PRO A 182 -3.69 4.89 14.08
C PRO A 182 -3.99 5.33 15.53
N GLU A 183 -4.99 4.87 16.26
CA GLU A 183 -5.03 4.92 17.74
C GLU A 183 -6.06 3.87 18.14
N ASP A 184 -7.18 3.87 17.42
CA ASP A 184 -8.25 2.90 17.55
C ASP A 184 -8.59 2.24 16.23
N ALA A 185 -9.25 1.09 16.31
CA ALA A 185 -10.03 0.57 15.21
C ALA A 185 -11.51 0.51 15.60
N GLY A 186 -12.39 0.99 14.72
CA GLY A 186 -13.83 1.09 15.01
C GLY A 186 -14.57 -0.25 15.11
N ARG A 187 -13.90 -1.37 14.83
CA ARG A 187 -14.50 -2.71 14.75
C ARG A 187 -13.80 -3.66 15.71
N GLN A 188 -14.58 -4.47 16.42
CA GLN A 188 -14.03 -5.59 17.20
C GLN A 188 -14.14 -6.90 16.41
N GLY A 189 -13.20 -7.81 16.64
CA GLY A 189 -13.15 -9.14 16.04
C GLY A 189 -12.26 -10.09 16.83
N LEU A 190 -11.78 -11.14 16.17
CA LEU A 190 -10.90 -12.14 16.79
C LEU A 190 -9.45 -11.66 16.83
N GLU A 191 -8.71 -12.13 17.84
CA GLU A 191 -7.27 -11.94 17.85
C GLU A 191 -6.59 -12.76 16.74
N PRO A 192 -5.54 -12.22 16.09
CA PRO A 192 -4.73 -13.00 15.17
C PRO A 192 -4.21 -14.28 15.82
N ASP A 193 -4.42 -15.40 15.15
CA ASP A 193 -3.98 -16.72 15.62
C ASP A 193 -2.54 -16.95 15.19
N VAL A 194 -1.66 -17.26 16.15
CA VAL A 194 -0.23 -17.51 15.89
C VAL A 194 0.08 -18.97 16.22
N ARG A 195 0.40 -19.77 15.20
CA ARG A 195 0.59 -21.22 15.36
C ARG A 195 1.99 -21.67 15.02
N ARG A 196 2.64 -22.28 16.02
CA ARG A 196 3.88 -23.04 15.82
C ARG A 196 3.58 -24.38 15.16
N CYS A 197 4.26 -24.68 14.07
CA CYS A 197 4.20 -25.95 13.38
C CYS A 197 5.55 -26.68 13.47
N VAL A 198 5.54 -28.00 13.26
CA VAL A 198 6.77 -28.82 13.31
C VAL A 198 7.60 -28.75 12.03
N SER A 199 7.00 -28.34 10.91
CA SER A 199 7.65 -28.21 9.60
C SER A 199 6.83 -27.29 8.68
N ILE A 200 7.44 -26.87 7.57
CA ILE A 200 6.74 -26.08 6.52
C ILE A 200 5.58 -26.88 5.91
N GLU A 201 5.71 -28.20 5.82
CA GLU A 201 4.61 -29.06 5.35
C GLU A 201 3.44 -29.04 6.33
N ALA A 202 3.72 -29.08 7.64
CA ALA A 202 2.69 -28.94 8.67
C ALA A 202 2.08 -27.54 8.70
N GLU A 203 2.88 -26.49 8.45
CA GLU A 203 2.34 -25.13 8.24
C GLU A 203 1.35 -25.12 7.08
N ALA A 204 1.70 -25.76 5.96
CA ALA A 204 0.87 -25.74 4.77
C ALA A 204 -0.47 -26.48 4.97
N HIS A 205 -0.46 -27.60 5.69
CA HIS A 205 -1.69 -28.28 6.12
C HIS A 205 -2.52 -27.41 7.07
N CYS A 206 -1.88 -26.80 8.08
CA CYS A 206 -2.54 -25.93 9.05
C CYS A 206 -3.24 -24.74 8.38
N VAL A 207 -2.57 -24.10 7.42
CA VAL A 207 -3.13 -22.98 6.64
C VAL A 207 -4.28 -23.46 5.75
N ALA A 208 -4.14 -24.62 5.09
CA ALA A 208 -5.19 -25.16 4.24
C ALA A 208 -6.46 -25.52 5.05
N GLU A 209 -6.31 -26.20 6.18
CA GLU A 209 -7.41 -26.50 7.11
C GLU A 209 -8.08 -25.22 7.60
N TRP A 210 -7.28 -24.20 7.95
CA TRP A 210 -7.81 -22.91 8.39
C TRP A 210 -8.70 -22.26 7.34
N PHE A 211 -8.31 -22.26 6.06
CA PHE A 211 -9.14 -21.74 4.96
C PHE A 211 -10.41 -22.57 4.76
N LEU A 212 -10.31 -23.90 4.81
CA LEU A 212 -11.46 -24.80 4.68
C LEU A 212 -12.49 -24.55 5.79
N ASP A 213 -12.04 -24.32 7.02
CA ASP A 213 -12.93 -24.00 8.14
C ASP A 213 -13.59 -22.63 7.97
N ARG A 214 -12.91 -21.64 7.38
CA ARG A 214 -13.55 -20.35 7.04
C ARG A 214 -14.58 -20.52 5.93
N LYS A 215 -14.34 -21.42 4.97
CA LYS A 215 -15.35 -21.73 3.96
C LYS A 215 -16.60 -22.35 4.60
N LYS A 216 -16.43 -23.26 5.57
CA LYS A 216 -17.55 -23.80 6.37
C LYS A 216 -18.26 -22.73 7.21
N ALA A 217 -17.52 -21.75 7.71
CA ALA A 217 -18.06 -20.60 8.45
C ALA A 217 -18.80 -19.58 7.56
N GLY A 218 -18.81 -19.76 6.24
CA GLY A 218 -19.59 -18.94 5.30
C GLY A 218 -18.80 -17.87 4.54
N TYR A 219 -17.47 -17.83 4.66
CA TYR A 219 -16.65 -16.93 3.85
C TYR A 219 -16.56 -17.41 2.39
N GLU A 220 -16.46 -16.45 1.46
CA GLU A 220 -16.19 -16.75 0.05
C GLU A 220 -14.70 -16.90 -0.22
N TRP A 221 -14.35 -17.73 -1.21
CA TRP A 221 -12.94 -17.96 -1.55
C TRP A 221 -12.23 -16.67 -1.98
N SER A 222 -12.95 -15.74 -2.61
CA SER A 222 -12.43 -14.41 -2.99
C SER A 222 -12.10 -13.51 -1.79
N GLN A 223 -12.60 -13.82 -0.59
CA GLN A 223 -12.34 -13.09 0.64
C GLN A 223 -11.12 -13.62 1.40
N MET A 224 -10.43 -14.61 0.84
CA MET A 224 -9.31 -15.30 1.47
C MET A 224 -8.01 -15.06 0.71
N ALA A 225 -6.94 -14.78 1.45
CA ALA A 225 -5.60 -14.66 0.89
C ALA A 225 -4.54 -15.35 1.74
N CYS A 226 -3.64 -16.05 1.07
CA CYS A 226 -2.41 -16.60 1.62
C CYS A 226 -1.23 -15.72 1.21
N LEU A 227 -0.57 -15.15 2.20
CA LEU A 227 0.69 -14.41 2.05
C LEU A 227 1.86 -15.30 2.43
N TYR A 228 2.97 -15.14 1.71
CA TYR A 228 4.19 -15.89 1.96
C TYR A 228 5.44 -15.06 1.63
N PRO A 229 6.57 -15.28 2.33
CA PRO A 229 7.84 -14.64 1.99
C PRO A 229 8.40 -15.20 0.69
N GLU A 230 8.29 -16.51 0.49
CA GLU A 230 8.84 -17.21 -0.69
C GLU A 230 7.76 -17.95 -1.49
N HIS A 231 7.88 -17.91 -2.82
CA HIS A 231 6.88 -18.48 -3.72
C HIS A 231 6.66 -19.98 -3.57
N TRP A 232 7.70 -20.75 -3.22
CA TRP A 232 7.57 -22.20 -3.08
C TRP A 232 6.73 -22.58 -1.86
N ILE A 233 6.72 -21.76 -0.79
CA ILE A 233 5.86 -21.95 0.39
C ILE A 233 4.40 -21.80 -0.04
N GLY A 234 4.08 -20.70 -0.74
CA GLY A 234 2.77 -20.49 -1.32
C GLY A 234 2.33 -21.63 -2.24
N GLY A 235 3.25 -22.16 -3.04
CA GLY A 235 3.01 -23.33 -3.89
C GLY A 235 2.63 -24.59 -3.12
N ARG A 236 3.23 -24.84 -1.95
CA ARG A 236 2.89 -25.99 -1.10
C ARG A 236 1.48 -25.88 -0.51
N VAL A 237 1.17 -24.72 0.07
CA VAL A 237 -0.18 -24.44 0.59
C VAL A 237 -1.21 -24.57 -0.53
N ALA A 238 -0.91 -24.01 -1.71
CA ALA A 238 -1.79 -24.09 -2.86
C ALA A 238 -2.01 -25.54 -3.33
N GLN A 239 -0.96 -26.37 -3.37
CA GLN A 239 -1.08 -27.77 -3.78
C GLN A 239 -2.02 -28.55 -2.86
N ILE A 240 -1.89 -28.39 -1.54
CA ILE A 240 -2.74 -29.05 -0.55
C ILE A 240 -4.19 -28.57 -0.69
N LEU A 241 -4.38 -27.25 -0.75
CA LEU A 241 -5.71 -26.65 -0.85
C LEU A 241 -6.43 -27.02 -2.17
N ALA A 242 -5.69 -27.14 -3.27
CA ALA A 242 -6.20 -27.64 -4.55
C ALA A 242 -6.62 -29.11 -4.47
N GLY A 243 -5.89 -29.93 -3.71
CA GLY A 243 -6.26 -31.31 -3.42
C GLY A 243 -7.61 -31.45 -2.70
N HIS A 244 -8.01 -30.43 -1.94
CA HIS A 244 -9.33 -30.31 -1.32
C HIS A 244 -10.39 -29.65 -2.22
N GLY A 245 -10.08 -29.37 -3.48
CA GLY A 245 -11.01 -28.83 -4.47
C GLY A 245 -11.24 -27.32 -4.38
N ALA A 246 -10.41 -26.57 -3.64
CA ALA A 246 -10.57 -25.12 -3.59
C ALA A 246 -10.02 -24.45 -4.87
N PRO A 247 -10.70 -23.42 -5.39
CA PRO A 247 -10.19 -22.60 -6.49
C PRO A 247 -9.05 -21.70 -6.02
N ILE A 248 -7.96 -21.65 -6.79
CA ILE A 248 -6.72 -20.94 -6.44
C ILE A 248 -6.34 -19.96 -7.53
N ASP A 249 -5.86 -18.78 -7.13
CA ASP A 249 -5.29 -17.78 -8.03
C ASP A 249 -3.90 -17.35 -7.51
N ILE A 250 -2.84 -17.79 -8.19
CA ILE A 250 -1.46 -17.46 -7.88
C ILE A 250 -1.02 -16.29 -8.77
N ALA A 251 -0.69 -15.15 -8.16
CA ALA A 251 -0.42 -13.92 -8.91
C ALA A 251 0.78 -14.00 -9.89
N LYS A 252 1.70 -14.96 -9.68
CA LYS A 252 2.84 -15.23 -10.59
C LYS A 252 2.39 -15.58 -12.01
N ASP A 253 1.25 -16.25 -12.15
CA ASP A 253 0.73 -16.69 -13.45
C ASP A 253 0.02 -15.57 -14.24
N ASN A 254 -0.18 -14.40 -13.62
CA ASN A 254 -0.96 -13.28 -14.17
C ASN A 254 -0.17 -11.95 -14.27
N ARG A 255 1.16 -11.98 -14.41
CA ARG A 255 2.00 -10.75 -14.47
C ARG A 255 1.74 -9.79 -13.29
N ASN A 256 1.55 -10.31 -12.07
CA ASN A 256 1.15 -9.52 -10.89
C ASN A 256 -0.21 -8.78 -11.01
N ARG A 257 -1.05 -9.06 -12.01
CA ARG A 257 -2.41 -8.52 -12.06
C ARG A 257 -3.38 -9.41 -11.27
N VAL A 258 -3.81 -8.92 -10.12
CA VAL A 258 -4.85 -9.57 -9.31
C VAL A 258 -6.22 -9.22 -9.92
N SER A 259 -6.87 -10.20 -10.55
CA SER A 259 -8.21 -10.02 -11.10
C SER A 259 -9.26 -10.24 -10.03
N VAL A 260 -9.74 -9.16 -9.39
CA VAL A 260 -10.74 -9.18 -8.29
C VAL A 260 -12.04 -9.95 -8.62
N LYS A 261 -12.30 -10.26 -9.90
CA LYS A 261 -13.50 -10.98 -10.36
C LYS A 261 -13.45 -12.51 -10.18
N ARG A 262 -12.28 -13.12 -9.92
CA ARG A 262 -12.20 -14.58 -9.73
C ARG A 262 -12.56 -14.99 -8.29
N VAL A 263 -13.48 -15.95 -8.17
CA VAL A 263 -13.85 -16.62 -6.91
C VAL A 263 -12.80 -17.68 -6.59
N ALA A 264 -11.68 -17.24 -5.99
CA ALA A 264 -10.54 -18.08 -5.69
C ALA A 264 -9.73 -17.51 -4.52
N VAL A 265 -9.09 -18.40 -3.75
CA VAL A 265 -8.14 -18.00 -2.71
C VAL A 265 -6.93 -17.39 -3.38
N ARG A 266 -6.51 -16.22 -2.88
CA ARG A 266 -5.39 -15.45 -3.44
C ARG A 266 -4.08 -15.86 -2.84
N PHE A 267 -3.11 -16.18 -3.70
CA PHE A 267 -1.74 -16.48 -3.29
C PHE A 267 -0.83 -15.36 -3.75
N LEU A 268 -0.27 -14.65 -2.78
CA LEU A 268 0.48 -13.42 -2.98
C LEU A 268 1.79 -13.49 -2.19
N SER A 269 2.89 -13.01 -2.77
CA SER A 269 4.05 -12.71 -1.94
C SER A 269 3.71 -11.53 -1.03
N MET A 270 4.30 -11.46 0.17
CA MET A 270 4.06 -10.36 1.10
C MET A 270 4.31 -8.98 0.45
N HIS A 271 5.31 -8.88 -0.42
CA HIS A 271 5.62 -7.67 -1.20
C HIS A 271 4.51 -7.29 -2.19
N SER A 272 3.90 -8.29 -2.84
CA SER A 272 2.81 -8.06 -3.82
C SER A 272 1.45 -7.78 -3.19
N ALA A 273 1.32 -7.99 -1.87
CA ALA A 273 0.05 -7.80 -1.16
C ALA A 273 -0.27 -6.32 -0.90
N LYS A 274 0.67 -5.38 -1.11
CA LYS A 274 0.45 -3.94 -0.87
C LYS A 274 -0.76 -3.44 -1.67
N GLY A 275 -1.64 -2.68 -1.00
CA GLY A 275 -2.84 -2.10 -1.61
C GLY A 275 -3.99 -3.10 -1.86
N LEU A 276 -3.82 -4.37 -1.49
CA LEU A 276 -4.87 -5.38 -1.48
C LEU A 276 -5.35 -5.62 -0.06
N GLU A 277 -6.59 -6.04 0.11
CA GLU A 277 -7.21 -6.25 1.42
C GLU A 277 -8.18 -7.43 1.33
N PHE A 278 -8.20 -8.26 2.37
CA PHE A 278 -9.02 -9.47 2.42
C PHE A 278 -9.59 -9.66 3.84
N PRO A 279 -10.86 -10.09 3.98
CA PRO A 279 -11.43 -10.48 5.27
C PRO A 279 -10.58 -11.49 6.04
N CYS A 280 -10.10 -12.54 5.37
CA CYS A 280 -9.32 -13.61 5.99
C CYS A 280 -7.94 -13.70 5.34
N VAL A 281 -6.88 -13.48 6.13
CA VAL A 281 -5.49 -13.58 5.64
C VAL A 281 -4.70 -14.59 6.46
N ALA A 282 -4.05 -15.53 5.79
CA ALA A 282 -3.04 -16.40 6.39
C ALA A 282 -1.65 -15.98 5.93
N ILE A 283 -0.68 -15.89 6.84
CA ILE A 283 0.73 -15.63 6.55
C ILE A 283 1.51 -16.88 6.91
N ALA A 284 2.03 -17.56 5.89
CA ALA A 284 2.78 -18.81 6.05
C ALA A 284 4.29 -18.57 5.99
N GLY A 285 5.06 -19.36 6.75
CA GLY A 285 6.51 -19.41 6.65
C GLY A 285 7.24 -18.23 7.29
N LEU A 286 6.69 -17.61 8.33
CA LEU A 286 7.32 -16.45 8.99
C LEU A 286 8.69 -16.77 9.60
N GLY A 287 8.95 -18.03 9.96
CA GLY A 287 10.25 -18.50 10.43
C GLY A 287 11.36 -18.50 9.34
N LEU A 288 10.99 -18.31 8.08
CA LEU A 288 11.92 -18.23 6.95
C LEU A 288 12.18 -16.79 6.49
N LEU A 289 11.42 -15.81 7.00
CA LEU A 289 11.60 -14.41 6.62
C LEU A 289 12.94 -13.88 7.18
N GLY A 290 13.69 -13.15 6.35
CA GLY A 290 15.01 -12.60 6.70
C GLY A 290 16.21 -13.50 6.39
N ARG A 291 15.99 -14.69 5.80
CA ARG A 291 17.07 -15.62 5.46
C ARG A 291 17.97 -15.17 4.31
N TYR A 292 17.56 -14.15 3.55
CA TYR A 292 18.29 -13.65 2.39
C TYR A 292 19.00 -12.33 2.65
N GLY A 293 19.19 -11.98 3.93
CA GLY A 293 19.95 -10.81 4.36
C GLY A 293 19.09 -9.60 4.71
N GLU A 294 17.77 -9.72 4.72
CA GLU A 294 16.89 -8.67 5.23
C GLU A 294 17.11 -8.48 6.74
N THR A 295 17.13 -7.23 7.17
CA THR A 295 17.23 -6.86 8.59
C THR A 295 15.98 -7.29 9.36
N VAL A 296 16.10 -7.44 10.68
CA VAL A 296 14.95 -7.77 11.54
C VAL A 296 13.88 -6.68 11.42
N GLU A 297 14.30 -5.43 11.30
CA GLU A 297 13.45 -4.26 11.12
C GLU A 297 12.64 -4.35 9.82
N GLU A 298 13.28 -4.70 8.69
CA GLU A 298 12.58 -4.92 7.42
C GLU A 298 11.57 -6.07 7.51
N CYS A 299 11.96 -7.17 8.17
CA CYS A 299 11.07 -8.32 8.40
C CYS A 299 9.84 -7.94 9.24
N VAL A 300 10.02 -7.11 10.28
CA VAL A 300 8.95 -6.58 11.12
C VAL A 300 8.03 -5.68 10.30
N ARG A 301 8.57 -4.75 9.50
CA ARG A 301 7.77 -3.87 8.63
C ARG A 301 6.96 -4.69 7.62
N LEU A 302 7.56 -5.68 6.98
CA LEU A 302 6.88 -6.55 6.01
C LEU A 302 5.76 -7.35 6.68
N THR A 303 5.99 -7.88 7.87
CA THR A 303 4.98 -8.61 8.65
C THR A 303 3.84 -7.69 9.08
N TYR A 304 4.13 -6.46 9.51
CA TYR A 304 3.12 -5.45 9.82
C TYR A 304 2.21 -5.18 8.62
N VAL A 305 2.80 -4.94 7.44
CA VAL A 305 2.03 -4.72 6.20
C VAL A 305 1.18 -5.94 5.87
N GLY A 306 1.73 -7.16 6.01
CA GLY A 306 1.01 -8.41 5.77
C GLY A 306 -0.18 -8.62 6.69
N VAL A 307 0.00 -8.44 8.00
CA VAL A 307 -1.07 -8.60 9.01
C VAL A 307 -2.18 -7.57 8.80
N THR A 308 -1.82 -6.33 8.47
CA THR A 308 -2.79 -5.25 8.22
C THR A 308 -3.55 -5.40 6.90
N ARG A 309 -3.26 -6.42 6.08
CA ARG A 309 -4.13 -6.82 4.96
C ARG A 309 -5.39 -7.53 5.39
N ALA A 310 -5.41 -8.10 6.60
CA ALA A 310 -6.55 -8.78 7.18
C ALA A 310 -7.56 -7.78 7.72
N THR A 311 -8.80 -7.80 7.21
CA THR A 311 -9.86 -6.91 7.73
C THR A 311 -10.71 -7.55 8.82
N HIS A 312 -10.67 -8.89 8.97
CA HIS A 312 -11.45 -9.61 10.00
C HIS A 312 -10.65 -10.65 10.77
N GLU A 313 -9.96 -11.57 10.09
CA GLU A 313 -9.21 -12.66 10.72
C GLU A 313 -7.82 -12.82 10.09
N ALA A 314 -6.83 -13.05 10.96
CA ALA A 314 -5.46 -13.30 10.55
C ALA A 314 -4.94 -14.61 11.18
N LEU A 315 -4.24 -15.42 10.39
CA LEU A 315 -3.45 -16.55 10.85
C LEU A 315 -1.98 -16.29 10.52
N LEU A 316 -1.09 -16.54 11.47
CA LEU A 316 0.35 -16.46 11.31
C LEU A 316 0.95 -17.83 11.66
N THR A 317 1.66 -18.47 10.73
CA THR A 317 2.33 -19.75 11.00
C THR A 317 3.85 -19.65 10.90
N TYR A 318 4.53 -20.46 11.70
CA TYR A 318 5.99 -20.60 11.66
C TYR A 318 6.42 -22.00 12.11
N SER A 319 7.48 -22.53 11.50
CA SER A 319 8.11 -23.80 11.88
C SER A 319 9.55 -23.66 12.37
N SER A 320 10.13 -22.48 12.20
CA SER A 320 11.51 -22.19 12.62
C SER A 320 11.52 -20.93 13.47
N GLU A 321 12.42 -20.90 14.46
CA GLU A 321 12.64 -19.70 15.25
C GLU A 321 13.45 -18.68 14.46
N SER A 322 13.08 -17.41 14.60
CA SER A 322 13.78 -16.25 14.06
C SER A 322 13.62 -15.09 15.04
N ALA A 323 14.46 -14.06 14.92
CA ALA A 323 14.34 -12.86 15.75
C ALA A 323 12.96 -12.20 15.61
N LEU A 324 12.34 -12.28 14.43
CA LEU A 324 10.96 -11.86 14.20
C LEU A 324 9.97 -12.73 14.99
N VAL A 325 10.07 -14.06 14.90
CA VAL A 325 9.16 -14.98 15.59
C VAL A 325 9.23 -14.77 17.10
N GLN A 326 10.42 -14.55 17.67
CA GLN A 326 10.58 -14.24 19.08
C GLN A 326 9.84 -12.96 19.50
N ARG A 327 9.80 -11.94 18.62
CA ARG A 327 9.00 -10.72 18.85
C ARG A 327 7.49 -10.95 18.70
N LEU A 328 7.06 -11.88 17.84
CA LEU A 328 5.64 -12.18 17.63
C LEU A 328 5.01 -12.90 18.84
N ILE A 329 5.80 -13.73 19.54
CA ILE A 329 5.36 -14.53 20.69
C ILE A 329 5.59 -13.85 22.05
N ALA A 330 6.29 -12.72 22.07
CA ALA A 330 6.49 -11.89 23.27
C ALA A 330 5.23 -11.08 23.63
#